data_AF-A0A3N1GNH7-F1
#
_entry.id   AF-A0A3N1GNH7-F1
#
_cell.length_a   1.000
_cell.length_b   1.000
_cell.length_c   1.000
_cell.angle_alpha   90.00
_cell.angle_beta   90.00
_cell.angle_gamma   90.00
#
_symmetry.space_group_name_H-M   'P 1'
#
loop_
_entity.id
_entity.type
_entity.pdbx_description
1 polymer ?
#
loop_
_entity_poly.entity_id
_entity_poly.type
_entity_poly.pdbx_seq_one_letter_code
_entity_poly.pdbx_strand_id
1 'polypeptide(L)'
;MSSLAYEIVDVFTNRPFAGNPLAVVYGAEALAGDQMQMLAREFHLSETVFVLPPSDIEATYRARIFTPEEELPFAGHPSIGAAVTSVRRGLAAAGRVVQECGAGLLPVVVSDAGSAALTGGTPTKGREFAPEVLLELTGLAADDYAGGSATPSAAGCGLEFVYLPVERRALARAWADTARAAQAGVSQISVFAWDDATRTAYARVFCPAVAVPEDPATGSAALGLGVWLVANGRLPGEGTTAYTVHQGLEMHRPSLLECTVTASSGAATSATVAGHVVPIARGEIAVPPFVG
;
A
#
# COMPACT_ATOMS: atom_id res chain seq x y z
N MET A 1 9.73 34.51 -3.42
CA MET A 1 8.99 33.60 -2.52
C MET A 1 9.85 32.36 -2.36
N SER A 2 9.96 31.80 -1.15
CA SER A 2 10.67 30.53 -0.96
C SER A 2 9.87 29.40 -1.60
N SER A 3 10.55 28.43 -2.23
CA SER A 3 9.94 27.27 -2.89
C SER A 3 10.66 25.98 -2.50
N LEU A 4 9.93 24.86 -2.61
CA LEU A 4 10.44 23.50 -2.41
C LEU A 4 10.39 22.74 -3.72
N ALA A 5 11.40 21.91 -3.98
CA ALA A 5 11.35 20.97 -5.09
C ALA A 5 10.41 19.82 -4.75
N TYR A 6 9.59 19.40 -5.73
CA TYR A 6 8.76 18.22 -5.62
C TYR A 6 8.80 17.37 -6.90
N GLU A 7 8.42 16.11 -6.77
CA GLU A 7 8.09 15.22 -7.87
C GLU A 7 6.75 14.54 -7.63
N ILE A 8 5.97 14.34 -8.69
CA ILE A 8 4.86 13.39 -8.70
C ILE A 8 5.39 12.11 -9.34
N VAL A 9 5.20 11.00 -8.65
CA VAL A 9 5.55 9.66 -9.14
C VAL A 9 4.34 8.75 -9.06
N ASP A 10 4.32 7.75 -9.94
CA ASP A 10 3.35 6.67 -9.92
C ASP A 10 4.05 5.40 -9.41
N VAL A 11 3.57 4.85 -8.29
CA VAL A 11 4.13 3.67 -7.60
C VAL A 11 3.37 2.40 -8.00
N PHE A 12 4.03 1.24 -8.01
CA PHE A 12 3.48 -0.05 -8.44
C PHE A 12 3.09 -0.08 -9.92
N THR A 13 3.85 0.61 -10.76
CA THR A 13 3.67 0.60 -12.21
C THR A 13 4.98 0.86 -12.93
N ASN A 14 5.06 0.43 -14.19
CA ASN A 14 6.17 0.72 -15.10
C ASN A 14 5.76 1.65 -16.27
N ARG A 15 4.55 2.22 -16.22
CA ARG A 15 4.04 3.17 -17.22
C ARG A 15 3.44 4.42 -16.56
N PRO A 16 3.52 5.59 -17.21
CA PRO A 16 2.88 6.80 -16.70
C PRO A 16 1.36 6.68 -16.58
N PHE A 17 0.78 7.43 -15.64
CA PHE A 17 -0.65 7.58 -15.39
C PHE A 17 -1.35 6.29 -14.96
N ALA A 18 -0.63 5.44 -14.23
CA ALA A 18 -1.07 4.15 -13.71
C ALA A 18 -0.53 3.99 -12.28
N GLY A 19 -0.78 2.88 -11.58
CA GLY A 19 -0.24 2.75 -10.22
C GLY A 19 -0.90 3.68 -9.19
N ASN A 20 -0.22 3.87 -8.06
CA ASN A 20 -0.64 4.77 -6.98
C ASN A 20 0.14 6.10 -7.03
N PRO A 21 -0.52 7.26 -7.26
CA PRO A 21 0.18 8.53 -7.40
C PRO A 21 0.64 9.07 -6.05
N LEU A 22 1.87 9.56 -6.00
CA LEU A 22 2.53 10.04 -4.79
C LEU A 22 3.25 11.36 -5.07
N ALA A 23 3.04 12.35 -4.21
CA ALA A 23 3.88 13.54 -4.17
C ALA A 23 5.10 13.29 -3.26
N VAL A 24 6.30 13.54 -3.78
CA VAL A 24 7.56 13.45 -3.04
C VAL A 24 8.17 14.85 -2.96
N VAL A 25 8.31 15.39 -1.75
CA VAL A 25 8.79 16.75 -1.48
C VAL A 25 10.17 16.69 -0.82
N TYR A 26 11.06 17.61 -1.23
CA TYR A 26 12.44 17.69 -0.76
C TYR A 26 12.74 19.07 -0.15
N GLY A 27 13.77 19.15 0.71
CA GLY A 27 14.22 20.42 1.29
C GLY A 27 13.28 21.01 2.34
N ALA A 28 12.45 20.17 2.95
CA ALA A 28 11.41 20.58 3.91
C ALA A 28 11.87 20.47 5.37
N GLU A 29 13.17 20.43 5.65
CA GLU A 29 13.73 20.20 6.99
C GLU A 29 13.36 21.30 7.99
N ALA A 30 13.13 22.51 7.49
CA ALA A 30 12.75 23.68 8.28
C ALA A 30 11.23 23.83 8.44
N LEU A 31 10.40 22.99 7.79
CA LEU A 31 8.95 23.10 7.88
C LEU A 31 8.42 22.45 9.16
N ALA A 32 7.46 23.13 9.78
CA ALA A 32 6.63 22.55 10.83
C ALA A 32 5.60 21.55 10.24
N GLY A 33 5.04 20.70 11.11
CA GLY A 33 4.11 19.64 10.69
C GLY A 33 2.81 20.17 10.06
N ASP A 34 2.30 21.30 10.54
CA ASP A 34 1.15 22.00 9.98
C ASP A 34 1.40 22.52 8.56
N GLN A 35 2.60 23.05 8.28
CA GLN A 35 2.99 23.46 6.93
C GLN A 35 3.10 22.25 5.98
N MET A 36 3.67 21.13 6.45
CA MET A 36 3.71 19.88 5.68
C MET A 36 2.28 19.36 5.39
N GLN A 37 1.39 19.44 6.38
CA GLN A 37 -0.01 19.08 6.24
C GLN A 37 -0.74 19.98 5.22
N MET A 38 -0.46 21.29 5.19
CA MET A 38 -1.00 22.21 4.18
C MET A 38 -0.56 21.80 2.77
N LEU A 39 0.70 21.43 2.58
CA LEU A 39 1.19 20.93 1.29
C LEU A 39 0.52 19.62 0.88
N ALA A 40 0.35 18.67 1.81
CA ALA A 40 -0.35 17.42 1.53
C ALA A 40 -1.81 17.66 1.09
N ARG A 41 -2.49 18.63 1.71
CA ARG A 41 -3.83 19.09 1.29
C ARG A 41 -3.83 19.72 -0.09
N GLU A 42 -2.83 20.54 -0.41
CA GLU A 42 -2.70 21.20 -1.71
C GLU A 42 -2.48 20.18 -2.84
N PHE A 43 -1.64 19.16 -2.63
CA PHE A 43 -1.46 18.09 -3.60
C PHE A 43 -2.72 17.24 -3.80
N HIS A 44 -3.49 17.02 -2.72
CA HIS A 44 -4.73 16.25 -2.71
C HIS A 44 -4.58 14.84 -3.35
N LEU A 45 -3.40 14.25 -3.20
CA LEU A 45 -3.16 12.83 -3.47
C LEU A 45 -3.46 12.02 -2.21
N SER A 46 -3.49 10.69 -2.33
CA SER A 46 -3.73 9.82 -1.17
C SER A 46 -2.70 10.08 -0.08
N GLU A 47 -1.44 10.25 -0.47
CA GLU A 47 -0.34 10.63 0.42
C GLU A 47 0.65 11.59 -0.25
N THR A 48 1.32 12.37 0.59
CA THR A 48 2.52 13.15 0.27
C THR A 48 3.63 12.71 1.22
N VAL A 49 4.82 12.44 0.69
CA VAL A 49 6.00 12.10 1.48
C VAL A 49 7.06 13.20 1.40
N PHE A 50 7.58 13.58 2.56
CA PHE A 50 8.69 14.52 2.70
C PHE A 50 9.96 13.74 2.97
N VAL A 51 10.91 13.80 2.03
CA VAL A 51 12.23 13.19 2.18
C VAL A 51 13.16 14.20 2.84
N LEU A 52 13.70 13.82 3.99
CA LEU A 52 14.49 14.65 4.89
C LEU A 52 15.84 13.96 5.18
N PRO A 53 16.86 14.73 5.60
CA PRO A 53 18.07 14.16 6.18
C PRO A 53 17.70 13.25 7.36
N PRO A 54 18.39 12.11 7.51
CA PRO A 54 18.16 11.21 8.63
C PRO A 54 18.58 11.88 9.95
N SER A 55 17.83 11.58 11.03
CA SER A 55 18.26 11.86 12.40
C SER A 55 18.97 10.66 13.03
N ASP A 56 18.69 9.45 12.55
CA ASP A 56 19.36 8.22 12.98
C ASP A 56 20.59 7.92 12.10
N ILE A 57 21.69 7.46 12.70
CA ILE A 57 22.92 7.12 11.99
C ILE A 57 22.78 5.86 11.13
N GLU A 58 21.86 4.96 11.48
CA GLU A 58 21.57 3.75 10.72
C GLU A 58 20.62 4.02 9.54
N ALA A 59 20.01 5.20 9.49
CA ALA A 59 19.09 5.59 8.44
C ALA A 59 19.82 6.23 7.24
N THR A 60 19.34 5.92 6.05
CA THR A 60 19.79 6.56 4.80
C THR A 60 19.07 7.88 4.58
N TYR A 61 17.78 7.94 4.90
CA TYR A 61 16.96 9.14 4.84
C TYR A 61 15.81 9.03 5.83
N ARG A 62 15.19 10.16 6.15
CA ARG A 62 13.95 10.20 6.94
C ARG A 62 12.77 10.56 6.05
N ALA A 63 11.65 9.89 6.26
CA ALA A 63 10.38 10.12 5.60
C ALA A 63 9.32 10.54 6.62
N ARG A 64 8.63 11.65 6.34
CA ARG A 64 7.35 11.98 6.99
C ARG A 64 6.25 11.86 5.95
N ILE A 65 5.17 11.17 6.28
CA ILE A 65 4.13 10.79 5.33
C ILE A 65 2.81 11.38 5.80
N PHE A 66 2.10 12.06 4.92
CA PHE A 66 0.85 12.75 5.24
C PHE A 66 -0.22 12.35 4.26
N THR A 67 -1.41 12.03 4.75
CA THR A 67 -2.64 12.12 3.95
C THR A 67 -3.05 13.60 3.87
N PRO A 68 -4.12 13.95 3.13
CA PRO A 68 -4.69 15.29 3.21
C PRO A 68 -5.21 15.67 4.61
N GLU A 69 -5.44 14.71 5.50
CA GLU A 69 -6.06 14.96 6.80
C GLU A 69 -5.08 14.91 7.96
N GLU A 70 -4.12 13.98 7.93
CA GLU A 70 -3.22 13.70 9.06
C GLU A 70 -1.84 13.16 8.64
N GLU A 71 -0.90 13.16 9.58
CA GLU A 71 0.39 12.48 9.44
C GLU A 71 0.25 10.98 9.77
N LEU A 72 0.78 10.12 8.91
CA LEU A 72 0.86 8.69 9.14
C LEU A 72 2.25 8.30 9.67
N PRO A 73 2.33 7.38 10.65
CA PRO A 73 3.62 6.88 11.12
C PRO A 73 4.35 6.07 10.04
N PHE A 74 3.61 5.46 9.11
CA PHE A 74 4.11 4.65 8.02
C PHE A 74 3.04 4.45 6.94
N ALA A 75 3.47 4.32 5.68
CA ALA A 75 2.65 3.80 4.59
C ALA A 75 3.54 3.10 3.54
N GLY A 76 3.01 2.02 2.92
CA GLY A 76 3.77 1.15 2.03
C GLY A 76 4.19 1.79 0.72
N HIS A 77 3.23 2.27 -0.08
CA HIS A 77 3.54 2.88 -1.38
C HIS A 77 4.38 4.17 -1.25
N PRO A 78 4.16 5.04 -0.23
CA PRO A 78 5.02 6.21 -0.03
C PRO A 78 6.46 5.83 0.29
N SER A 79 6.68 4.73 1.03
CA SER A 79 8.03 4.24 1.35
C SER A 79 8.77 3.69 0.11
N ILE A 80 8.06 2.95 -0.76
CA ILE A 80 8.62 2.49 -2.04
C ILE A 80 8.93 3.67 -2.95
N GLY A 81 8.01 4.63 -3.07
CA GLY A 81 8.21 5.85 -3.87
C GLY A 81 9.39 6.69 -3.37
N ALA A 82 9.46 6.94 -2.06
CA ALA A 82 10.55 7.69 -1.44
C ALA A 82 11.91 7.02 -1.64
N ALA A 83 11.99 5.69 -1.50
CA ALA A 83 13.25 4.95 -1.66
C ALA A 83 13.74 5.00 -3.11
N VAL A 84 12.87 4.69 -4.09
CA VAL A 84 13.25 4.71 -5.51
C VAL A 84 13.62 6.12 -5.96
N THR A 85 12.87 7.14 -5.55
CA THR A 85 13.18 8.52 -5.92
C THR A 85 14.46 9.03 -5.26
N SER A 86 14.75 8.65 -4.02
CA SER A 86 16.01 8.96 -3.35
C SER A 86 17.21 8.38 -4.09
N VAL A 87 17.14 7.13 -4.53
CA VAL A 87 18.21 6.50 -5.35
C VAL A 87 18.31 7.18 -6.71
N ARG A 88 17.19 7.39 -7.41
CA ARG A 88 17.16 8.04 -8.73
C ARG A 88 17.77 9.45 -8.71
N ARG A 89 17.58 10.20 -7.63
CA ARG A 89 18.13 11.56 -7.45
C ARG A 89 19.56 11.58 -6.93
N GLY A 90 20.18 10.42 -6.69
CA GLY A 90 21.54 10.32 -6.15
C GLY A 90 21.66 10.68 -4.67
N LEU A 91 20.55 10.67 -3.92
CA LEU A 91 20.54 10.86 -2.47
C LEU A 91 20.95 9.59 -1.71
N ALA A 92 20.80 8.42 -2.36
CA ALA A 92 21.19 7.12 -1.85
C ALA A 92 21.74 6.25 -2.99
N ALA A 93 22.55 5.24 -2.67
CA ALA A 93 22.91 4.19 -3.62
C ALA A 93 21.80 3.13 -3.68
N ALA A 94 21.67 2.45 -4.82
CA ALA A 94 20.81 1.28 -4.95
C ALA A 94 21.28 0.15 -4.02
N GLY A 95 20.41 -0.83 -3.76
CA GLY A 95 20.61 -1.90 -2.81
C GLY A 95 19.79 -1.69 -1.54
N ARG A 96 20.37 -2.00 -0.38
CA ARG A 96 19.67 -1.86 0.91
C ARG A 96 19.72 -0.40 1.37
N VAL A 97 18.55 0.22 1.44
CA VAL A 97 18.32 1.57 1.96
C VAL A 97 17.50 1.46 3.24
N VAL A 98 17.76 2.33 4.22
CA VAL A 98 17.00 2.36 5.48
C VAL A 98 16.24 3.67 5.58
N GLN A 99 14.91 3.59 5.60
CA GLN A 99 14.03 4.74 5.83
C GLN A 99 13.75 4.89 7.31
N GLU A 100 14.07 6.03 7.89
CA GLU A 100 13.55 6.44 9.20
C GLU A 100 12.14 7.04 9.02
N CYS A 101 11.16 6.57 9.78
CA CYS A 101 9.80 7.11 9.78
C CYS A 101 9.15 6.99 11.17
N GLY A 102 7.90 7.42 11.32
CA GLY A 102 7.18 7.35 12.61
C GLY A 102 7.00 5.93 13.15
N ALA A 103 7.11 4.90 12.31
CA ALA A 103 7.13 3.49 12.72
C ALA A 103 8.54 2.93 13.04
N GLY A 104 9.59 3.76 12.96
CA GLY A 104 10.98 3.38 13.21
C GLY A 104 11.79 3.22 11.92
N LEU A 105 12.84 2.37 11.99
CA LEU A 105 13.73 2.10 10.89
C LEU A 105 13.18 0.99 9.99
N LEU A 106 12.97 1.33 8.72
CA LEU A 106 12.34 0.47 7.72
C LEU A 106 13.34 0.15 6.60
N PRO A 107 13.84 -1.09 6.52
CA PRO A 107 14.68 -1.50 5.40
C PRO A 107 13.87 -1.63 4.11
N VAL A 108 14.39 -1.03 3.04
CA VAL A 108 13.85 -1.10 1.68
C VAL A 108 14.97 -1.54 0.74
N VAL A 109 14.70 -2.52 -0.13
CA VAL A 109 15.68 -2.96 -1.13
C VAL A 109 15.32 -2.33 -2.46
N VAL A 110 16.17 -1.43 -2.95
CA VAL A 110 15.98 -0.68 -4.20
C VAL A 110 16.82 -1.29 -5.31
N SER A 111 16.22 -1.56 -6.46
CA SER A 111 16.92 -2.04 -7.65
C SER A 111 17.43 -0.88 -8.50
N ASP A 112 18.48 -1.13 -9.29
CA ASP A 112 18.93 -0.18 -10.33
C ASP A 112 17.88 0.06 -11.43
N ALA A 113 16.89 -0.83 -11.55
CA ALA A 113 15.81 -0.77 -12.53
C ALA A 113 14.61 0.09 -12.08
N GLY A 114 14.73 0.83 -10.97
CA GLY A 114 13.68 1.73 -10.49
C GLY A 114 12.49 1.01 -9.86
N SER A 115 12.72 -0.15 -9.26
CA SER A 115 11.77 -0.83 -8.38
C SER A 115 12.30 -0.92 -6.96
N ALA A 116 11.42 -1.10 -5.99
CA ALA A 116 11.83 -1.40 -4.63
C ALA A 116 10.95 -2.48 -4.00
N ALA A 117 11.53 -3.22 -3.06
CA ALA A 117 10.88 -4.25 -2.27
C ALA A 117 10.85 -3.84 -0.80
N LEU A 118 9.70 -4.05 -0.18
CA LEU A 118 9.42 -3.75 1.21
C LEU A 118 8.88 -5.00 1.92
N THR A 119 9.51 -5.39 3.01
CA THR A 119 9.02 -6.47 3.89
C THR A 119 8.11 -5.87 4.95
N GLY A 120 6.92 -6.47 5.12
CA GLY A 120 5.97 -6.03 6.13
C GLY A 120 6.40 -6.37 7.56
N GLY A 121 5.61 -5.92 8.54
CA GLY A 121 5.76 -6.35 9.93
C GLY A 121 5.39 -7.83 10.14
N THR A 122 5.34 -8.25 11.40
CA THR A 122 4.97 -9.61 11.78
C THR A 122 3.62 -10.00 11.17
N PRO A 123 3.53 -11.15 10.46
CA PRO A 123 2.25 -11.67 9.97
C PRO A 123 1.22 -11.89 11.08
N THR A 124 -0.03 -11.56 10.79
CA THR A 124 -1.16 -11.66 11.70
C THR A 124 -2.34 -12.33 10.99
N LYS A 125 -3.03 -13.22 11.70
CA LYS A 125 -4.35 -13.74 11.33
C LYS A 125 -5.35 -13.18 12.33
N GLY A 126 -6.34 -12.46 11.83
CA GLY A 126 -7.35 -11.81 12.63
C GLY A 126 -8.70 -12.53 12.60
N ARG A 127 -9.75 -11.76 12.92
CA ARG A 127 -11.14 -12.21 13.03
C ARG A 127 -11.65 -12.83 11.71
N GLU A 128 -12.39 -13.92 11.84
CA GLU A 128 -13.14 -14.55 10.74
C GLU A 128 -14.52 -13.90 10.58
N PHE A 129 -15.01 -13.87 9.33
CA PHE A 129 -16.28 -13.26 8.96
C PHE A 129 -17.12 -14.25 8.16
N ALA A 130 -18.44 -14.20 8.38
CA ALA A 130 -19.39 -14.87 7.52
C ALA A 130 -19.36 -14.22 6.12
N PRO A 131 -19.22 -14.98 5.02
CA PRO A 131 -19.17 -14.44 3.67
C PRO A 131 -20.34 -13.51 3.35
N GLU A 132 -21.55 -13.84 3.83
CA GLU A 132 -22.78 -13.10 3.56
C GLU A 132 -22.70 -11.65 4.07
N VAL A 133 -22.08 -11.44 5.23
CA VAL A 133 -21.89 -10.10 5.82
C VAL A 133 -21.00 -9.25 4.93
N LEU A 134 -19.92 -9.83 4.40
CA LEU A 134 -18.96 -9.10 3.57
C LEU A 134 -19.48 -8.89 2.13
N LEU A 135 -20.21 -9.86 1.58
CA LEU A 135 -20.89 -9.71 0.29
C LEU A 135 -21.94 -8.60 0.37
N GLU A 136 -22.76 -8.59 1.42
CA GLU A 136 -23.76 -7.54 1.64
C GLU A 136 -23.13 -6.15 1.81
N LEU A 137 -22.02 -6.06 2.56
CA LEU A 137 -21.22 -4.84 2.72
C LEU A 137 -20.67 -4.34 1.37
N THR A 138 -20.31 -5.26 0.48
CA THR A 138 -19.66 -4.93 -0.80
C THR A 138 -20.62 -4.83 -1.99
N GLY A 139 -21.93 -4.90 -1.74
CA GLY A 139 -22.96 -4.86 -2.77
C GLY A 139 -22.98 -6.08 -3.69
N LEU A 140 -22.44 -7.20 -3.22
CA LEU A 140 -22.34 -8.46 -3.96
C LEU A 140 -23.38 -9.47 -3.48
N ALA A 141 -23.66 -10.45 -4.33
CA ALA A 141 -24.61 -11.52 -4.07
C ALA A 141 -23.89 -12.82 -3.69
N ALA A 142 -24.63 -13.79 -3.14
CA ALA A 142 -24.09 -15.11 -2.78
C ALA A 142 -23.36 -15.81 -3.97
N ASP A 143 -23.92 -15.69 -5.18
CA ASP A 143 -23.37 -16.28 -6.42
C ASP A 143 -22.08 -15.60 -6.92
N ASP A 144 -21.61 -14.56 -6.22
CA ASP A 144 -20.31 -13.94 -6.48
C ASP A 144 -19.20 -14.50 -5.58
N TYR A 145 -19.54 -15.27 -4.55
CA TYR A 145 -18.54 -15.81 -3.65
C TYR A 145 -17.69 -16.89 -4.32
N ALA A 146 -16.37 -16.74 -4.27
CA ALA A 146 -15.41 -17.70 -4.86
C ALA A 146 -14.44 -18.30 -3.82
N GLY A 147 -14.75 -18.16 -2.53
CA GLY A 147 -13.87 -18.67 -1.47
C GLY A 147 -13.86 -20.20 -1.34
N GLY A 148 -14.90 -20.89 -1.80
CA GLY A 148 -15.04 -22.34 -1.62
C GLY A 148 -14.98 -22.69 -0.13
N SER A 149 -14.02 -23.53 0.27
CA SER A 149 -13.78 -23.88 1.68
C SER A 149 -12.94 -22.86 2.45
N ALA A 150 -12.42 -21.81 1.81
CA ALA A 150 -11.67 -20.76 2.50
C ALA A 150 -12.61 -19.88 3.34
N THR A 151 -12.10 -19.34 4.43
CA THR A 151 -12.87 -18.49 5.34
C THR A 151 -12.44 -17.02 5.19
N PRO A 152 -13.35 -16.11 4.80
CA PRO A 152 -13.07 -14.68 4.81
C PRO A 152 -12.63 -14.25 6.20
N SER A 153 -11.51 -13.54 6.27
CA SER A 153 -10.89 -13.19 7.55
C SER A 153 -9.96 -11.99 7.40
N ALA A 154 -9.70 -11.34 8.53
CA ALA A 154 -8.65 -10.34 8.62
C ALA A 154 -7.27 -11.01 8.58
N ALA A 155 -6.32 -10.39 7.89
CA ALA A 155 -4.91 -10.74 7.95
C ALA A 155 -4.04 -9.52 7.63
N GLY A 156 -2.77 -9.54 8.05
CA GLY A 156 -1.90 -8.39 7.85
C GLY A 156 -0.43 -8.66 8.16
N CYS A 157 0.41 -7.70 7.77
CA CYS A 157 1.82 -7.60 8.16
C CYS A 157 2.09 -6.19 8.66
N GLY A 158 1.47 -5.82 9.79
CA GLY A 158 1.48 -4.47 10.37
C GLY A 158 0.09 -3.80 10.32
N LEU A 159 -0.54 -3.75 9.15
CA LEU A 159 -1.94 -3.33 8.99
C LEU A 159 -2.80 -4.52 8.56
N GLU A 160 -3.94 -4.71 9.22
CA GLU A 160 -4.88 -5.80 8.91
C GLU A 160 -5.96 -5.36 7.93
N PHE A 161 -6.18 -6.15 6.88
CA PHE A 161 -7.30 -5.99 5.95
C PHE A 161 -8.20 -7.22 6.03
N VAL A 162 -9.50 -7.04 5.83
CA VAL A 162 -10.42 -8.16 5.64
C VAL A 162 -10.32 -8.66 4.20
N TYR A 163 -10.21 -9.96 3.98
CA TYR A 163 -10.11 -10.55 2.64
C TYR A 163 -11.39 -11.28 2.26
N LEU A 164 -11.99 -10.86 1.14
CA LEU A 164 -13.19 -11.47 0.56
C LEU A 164 -12.89 -12.03 -0.84
N PRO A 165 -12.77 -13.36 -1.00
CA PRO A 165 -12.60 -13.99 -2.30
C PRO A 165 -13.93 -14.00 -3.08
N VAL A 166 -13.90 -13.49 -4.31
CA VAL A 166 -15.06 -13.38 -5.20
C VAL A 166 -14.73 -13.80 -6.63
N GLU A 167 -15.77 -14.07 -7.41
CA GLU A 167 -15.68 -14.33 -8.83
C GLU A 167 -15.11 -13.11 -9.57
N ARG A 168 -14.30 -13.33 -10.61
CA ARG A 168 -13.63 -12.23 -11.31
C ARG A 168 -14.60 -11.20 -11.88
N ARG A 169 -15.77 -11.65 -12.34
CA ARG A 169 -16.85 -10.80 -12.87
C ARG A 169 -17.48 -9.88 -11.82
N ALA A 170 -17.34 -10.18 -10.54
CA ALA A 170 -17.95 -9.43 -9.45
C ALA A 170 -17.18 -8.15 -9.12
N LEU A 171 -15.85 -8.12 -9.36
CA LEU A 171 -15.00 -6.98 -9.04
C LEU A 171 -15.48 -5.68 -9.68
N ALA A 172 -15.94 -5.72 -10.93
CA ALA A 172 -16.42 -4.55 -11.66
C ALA A 172 -17.66 -3.89 -11.03
N ARG A 173 -18.39 -4.60 -10.16
CA ARG A 173 -19.63 -4.14 -9.52
C ARG A 173 -19.50 -3.93 -8.01
N ALA A 174 -18.38 -4.37 -7.42
CA ALA A 174 -18.12 -4.19 -6.01
C ALA A 174 -18.08 -2.72 -5.63
N TRP A 175 -18.52 -2.39 -4.43
CA TRP A 175 -18.31 -1.11 -3.77
C TRP A 175 -18.18 -1.37 -2.27
N ALA A 176 -18.12 -0.34 -1.42
CA ALA A 176 -18.15 -0.53 0.03
C ALA A 176 -19.19 0.39 0.66
N ASP A 177 -20.17 -0.20 1.32
CA ASP A 177 -21.14 0.53 2.15
C ASP A 177 -20.50 0.90 3.48
N THR A 178 -20.30 2.19 3.72
CA THR A 178 -19.62 2.72 4.90
C THR A 178 -20.39 2.42 6.19
N ALA A 179 -21.72 2.48 6.16
CA ALA A 179 -22.56 2.21 7.33
C ALA A 179 -22.53 0.72 7.70
N ARG A 180 -22.61 -0.17 6.70
CA ARG A 180 -22.51 -1.62 6.90
C ARG A 180 -21.10 -2.02 7.35
N ALA A 181 -20.07 -1.39 6.80
CA ALA A 181 -18.70 -1.60 7.23
C ALA A 181 -18.49 -1.23 8.71
N ALA A 182 -19.00 -0.08 9.14
CA ALA A 182 -18.98 0.31 10.55
C ALA A 182 -19.73 -0.69 11.45
N GLN A 183 -20.93 -1.13 11.04
CA GLN A 183 -21.72 -2.13 11.79
C GLN A 183 -21.02 -3.48 11.91
N ALA A 184 -20.33 -3.93 10.84
CA ALA A 184 -19.60 -5.19 10.83
C ALA A 184 -18.24 -5.10 11.59
N GLY A 185 -17.78 -3.88 11.89
CA GLY A 185 -16.44 -3.63 12.43
C GLY A 185 -15.33 -3.85 11.40
N VAL A 186 -15.58 -3.46 10.15
CA VAL A 186 -14.64 -3.57 9.02
C VAL A 186 -14.16 -2.17 8.66
N SER A 187 -12.89 -1.86 8.92
CA SER A 187 -12.29 -0.56 8.56
C SER A 187 -11.77 -0.53 7.12
N GLN A 188 -11.27 -1.67 6.65
CA GLN A 188 -10.69 -1.82 5.31
C GLN A 188 -10.81 -3.27 4.83
N ILE A 189 -11.11 -3.43 3.53
CA ILE A 189 -11.43 -4.71 2.91
C ILE A 189 -10.78 -4.82 1.53
N SER A 190 -10.13 -5.95 1.28
CA SER A 190 -9.65 -6.39 -0.04
C SER A 190 -10.63 -7.40 -0.62
N VAL A 191 -11.35 -6.99 -1.65
CA VAL A 191 -12.23 -7.84 -2.45
C VAL A 191 -11.42 -8.33 -3.64
N PHE A 192 -11.22 -9.64 -3.77
CA PHE A 192 -10.28 -10.17 -4.76
C PHE A 192 -10.78 -11.42 -5.46
N ALA A 193 -10.37 -11.59 -6.71
CA ALA A 193 -10.44 -12.85 -7.43
C ALA A 193 -9.04 -13.48 -7.49
N TRP A 194 -8.97 -14.79 -7.37
CA TRP A 194 -7.71 -15.55 -7.31
C TRP A 194 -7.62 -16.58 -8.43
N ASP A 195 -6.48 -16.60 -9.12
CA ASP A 195 -6.11 -17.64 -10.08
C ASP A 195 -4.99 -18.51 -9.47
N ASP A 196 -5.34 -19.76 -9.13
CA ASP A 196 -4.41 -20.72 -8.55
C ASP A 196 -3.30 -21.14 -9.53
N ALA A 197 -3.58 -21.18 -10.84
CA ALA A 197 -2.62 -21.65 -11.85
C ALA A 197 -1.50 -20.63 -12.06
N THR A 198 -1.82 -19.34 -12.03
CA THR A 198 -0.85 -18.25 -12.20
C THR A 198 -0.42 -17.59 -10.89
N ARG A 199 -1.03 -17.98 -9.75
CA ARG A 199 -0.86 -17.34 -8.43
C ARG A 199 -1.06 -15.82 -8.52
N THR A 200 -2.13 -15.43 -9.17
CA THR A 200 -2.44 -14.03 -9.45
C THR A 200 -3.76 -13.64 -8.81
N ALA A 201 -3.71 -12.58 -8.01
CA ALA A 201 -4.90 -11.92 -7.49
C ALA A 201 -5.25 -10.72 -8.37
N TYR A 202 -6.55 -10.47 -8.49
CA TYR A 202 -7.09 -9.21 -8.99
C TYR A 202 -7.96 -8.63 -7.91
N ALA A 203 -7.59 -7.46 -7.40
CA ALA A 203 -8.14 -6.94 -6.16
C ALA A 203 -8.67 -5.52 -6.35
N ARG A 204 -9.66 -5.19 -5.51
CA ARG A 204 -10.06 -3.84 -5.18
C ARG A 204 -9.98 -3.69 -3.67
N VAL A 205 -9.41 -2.59 -3.21
CA VAL A 205 -9.23 -2.32 -1.78
C VAL A 205 -10.03 -1.09 -1.41
N PHE A 206 -11.01 -1.31 -0.55
CA PHE A 206 -11.89 -0.26 -0.04
C PHE A 206 -11.53 0.08 1.39
N CYS A 207 -11.47 1.38 1.68
CA CYS A 207 -11.14 1.94 2.99
C CYS A 207 -12.29 2.85 3.45
N PRO A 208 -13.48 2.30 3.76
CA PRO A 208 -14.68 3.10 4.07
C PRO A 208 -14.54 4.02 5.29
N ALA A 209 -13.53 3.79 6.13
CA ALA A 209 -13.27 4.58 7.34
C ALA A 209 -12.31 5.77 7.11
N VAL A 210 -11.78 5.99 5.89
CA VAL A 210 -10.77 7.03 5.62
C VAL A 210 -11.17 7.93 4.44
N ALA A 211 -10.49 9.07 4.29
CA ALA A 211 -10.77 10.09 3.28
C ALA A 211 -10.72 9.59 1.82
N VAL A 212 -9.89 8.57 1.57
CA VAL A 212 -9.75 7.91 0.26
C VAL A 212 -10.51 6.57 0.28
N PRO A 213 -11.72 6.50 -0.27
CA PRO A 213 -12.61 5.34 -0.08
C PRO A 213 -12.18 4.09 -0.85
N GLU A 214 -11.40 4.24 -1.92
CA GLU A 214 -10.80 3.14 -2.68
C GLU A 214 -9.37 3.53 -3.07
N ASP A 215 -8.42 2.61 -2.89
CA ASP A 215 -6.99 2.83 -3.13
C ASP A 215 -6.55 2.08 -4.41
N PRO A 216 -5.82 2.72 -5.37
CA PRO A 216 -5.46 2.06 -6.63
C PRO A 216 -4.33 1.02 -6.51
N ALA A 217 -3.52 1.06 -5.45
CA ALA A 217 -2.53 0.02 -5.16
C ALA A 217 -2.14 0.01 -3.67
N THR A 218 -2.52 -1.06 -2.96
CA THR A 218 -2.36 -1.14 -1.51
C THR A 218 -1.33 -2.20 -1.12
N GLY A 219 -0.07 -1.79 -0.95
CA GLY A 219 1.01 -2.73 -0.61
C GLY A 219 0.78 -3.50 0.69
N SER A 220 0.19 -2.88 1.70
CA SER A 220 -0.15 -3.53 2.98
C SER A 220 -1.22 -4.61 2.83
N ALA A 221 -2.24 -4.38 1.99
CA ALA A 221 -3.24 -5.40 1.67
C ALA A 221 -2.65 -6.54 0.81
N ALA A 222 -1.71 -6.23 -0.09
CA ALA A 222 -1.02 -7.26 -0.84
C ALA A 222 -0.19 -8.16 0.08
N LEU A 223 0.55 -7.59 1.04
CA LEU A 223 1.29 -8.36 2.06
C LEU A 223 0.38 -9.29 2.86
N GLY A 224 -0.72 -8.77 3.40
CA GLY A 224 -1.66 -9.56 4.20
C GLY A 224 -2.41 -10.61 3.36
N LEU A 225 -2.58 -10.41 2.05
CA LEU A 225 -3.17 -11.42 1.17
C LEU A 225 -2.30 -12.68 1.14
N GLY A 226 -0.97 -12.56 1.08
CA GLY A 226 -0.08 -13.71 1.18
C GLY A 226 -0.27 -14.51 2.47
N VAL A 227 -0.45 -13.80 3.59
CA VAL A 227 -0.74 -14.40 4.90
C VAL A 227 -2.08 -15.15 4.86
N TRP A 228 -3.13 -14.52 4.34
CA TRP A 228 -4.45 -15.11 4.20
C TRP A 228 -4.44 -16.34 3.30
N LEU A 229 -3.72 -16.29 2.17
CA LEU A 229 -3.61 -17.39 1.21
C LEU A 229 -2.93 -18.62 1.83
N VAL A 230 -1.85 -18.44 2.61
CA VAL A 230 -1.21 -19.53 3.35
C VAL A 230 -2.16 -20.10 4.40
N ALA A 231 -2.81 -19.24 5.19
CA ALA A 231 -3.71 -19.67 6.27
C ALA A 231 -4.94 -20.45 5.76
N ASN A 232 -5.35 -20.21 4.51
CA ASN A 232 -6.46 -20.90 3.85
C ASN A 232 -6.00 -22.03 2.91
N GLY A 233 -4.72 -22.42 2.94
CA GLY A 233 -4.18 -23.52 2.14
C GLY A 233 -4.16 -23.27 0.63
N ARG A 234 -4.30 -22.02 0.19
CA ARG A 234 -4.22 -21.59 -1.22
C ARG A 234 -2.77 -21.43 -1.70
N LEU A 235 -1.85 -21.18 -0.77
CA LEU A 235 -0.41 -21.20 -1.02
C LEU A 235 0.29 -22.21 -0.08
N PRO A 236 1.48 -22.71 -0.46
CA PRO A 236 2.23 -23.66 0.37
C PRO A 236 2.50 -23.15 1.79
N GLY A 237 2.36 -24.03 2.77
CA GLY A 237 2.64 -23.77 4.19
C GLY A 237 4.11 -23.85 4.60
N GLU A 238 5.02 -24.05 3.64
CA GLU A 238 6.46 -24.18 3.83
C GLU A 238 7.23 -23.44 2.73
N GLY A 239 8.36 -22.86 3.10
CA GLY A 239 9.27 -22.19 2.16
C GLY A 239 8.75 -20.83 1.71
N THR A 240 9.32 -20.30 0.61
CA THR A 240 8.96 -19.00 0.06
C THR A 240 8.23 -19.16 -1.26
N THR A 241 7.05 -18.54 -1.37
CA THR A 241 6.21 -18.60 -2.56
C THR A 241 5.95 -17.19 -3.11
N ALA A 242 6.15 -17.02 -4.41
CA ALA A 242 5.81 -15.79 -5.13
C ALA A 242 4.34 -15.80 -5.60
N TYR A 243 3.74 -14.62 -5.61
CA TYR A 243 2.41 -14.34 -6.16
C TYR A 243 2.35 -12.89 -6.65
N THR A 244 1.32 -12.57 -7.43
CA THR A 244 1.17 -11.25 -8.03
C THR A 244 -0.21 -10.70 -7.70
N VAL A 245 -0.30 -9.39 -7.47
CA VAL A 245 -1.57 -8.69 -7.27
C VAL A 245 -1.72 -7.60 -8.32
N HIS A 246 -2.79 -7.69 -9.11
CA HIS A 246 -3.28 -6.59 -9.93
C HIS A 246 -4.34 -5.81 -9.13
N GLN A 247 -4.21 -4.49 -9.11
CA GLN A 247 -5.15 -3.60 -8.42
C GLN A 247 -5.41 -2.35 -9.25
N GLY A 248 -6.51 -1.64 -8.98
CA GLY A 248 -6.81 -0.33 -9.56
C GLY A 248 -7.28 -0.35 -11.02
N LEU A 249 -7.58 -1.53 -11.59
CA LEU A 249 -8.08 -1.67 -12.96
C LEU A 249 -9.41 -0.91 -13.14
N GLU A 250 -10.33 -1.10 -12.20
CA GLU A 250 -11.65 -0.45 -12.17
C GLU A 250 -11.56 1.06 -11.89
N MET A 251 -10.43 1.53 -11.35
CA MET A 251 -10.13 2.95 -11.12
C MET A 251 -9.36 3.59 -12.30
N HIS A 252 -9.15 2.87 -13.40
CA HIS A 252 -8.28 3.28 -14.51
C HIS A 252 -6.83 3.60 -14.10
N ARG A 253 -6.39 3.01 -12.99
CA ARG A 253 -5.03 3.14 -12.43
C ARG A 253 -4.44 1.74 -12.27
N PRO A 254 -4.18 1.02 -13.38
CA PRO A 254 -3.70 -0.35 -13.32
C PRO A 254 -2.37 -0.43 -12.59
N SER A 255 -2.31 -1.29 -11.58
CA SER A 255 -1.14 -1.47 -10.71
C SER A 255 -0.71 -2.93 -10.70
N LEU A 256 0.59 -3.15 -10.54
CA LEU A 256 1.20 -4.47 -10.41
C LEU A 256 2.06 -4.51 -9.15
N LEU A 257 1.66 -5.36 -8.20
CA LEU A 257 2.43 -5.63 -6.99
C LEU A 257 2.98 -7.05 -7.09
N GLU A 258 4.31 -7.16 -6.99
CA GLU A 258 5.02 -8.43 -7.00
C GLU A 258 5.29 -8.84 -5.55
N CYS A 259 4.83 -10.01 -5.14
CA CYS A 259 4.81 -10.36 -3.73
C CYS A 259 5.48 -11.71 -3.49
N THR A 260 6.06 -11.85 -2.30
CA THR A 260 6.48 -13.14 -1.76
C THR A 260 5.91 -13.33 -0.36
N VAL A 261 5.60 -14.57 -0.02
CA VAL A 261 5.27 -14.98 1.35
C VAL A 261 6.15 -16.16 1.72
N THR A 262 6.77 -16.07 2.89
CA THR A 262 7.52 -17.16 3.51
C THR A 262 6.64 -17.79 4.58
N ALA A 263 6.56 -19.12 4.59
CA ALA A 263 5.77 -19.87 5.55
C ALA A 263 6.57 -20.99 6.19
N SER A 264 6.18 -21.37 7.39
CA SER A 264 6.66 -22.56 8.09
C SER A 264 5.55 -23.10 8.99
N SER A 265 5.44 -24.42 9.08
CA SER A 265 4.43 -25.14 9.84
C SER A 265 2.99 -24.70 9.50
N GLY A 266 2.74 -24.36 8.24
CA GLY A 266 1.42 -23.93 7.77
C GLY A 266 1.07 -22.48 8.10
N ALA A 267 2.00 -21.67 8.63
CA ALA A 267 1.77 -20.27 8.95
C ALA A 267 2.79 -19.35 8.24
N ALA A 268 2.33 -18.19 7.79
CA ALA A 268 3.22 -17.18 7.22
C ALA A 268 4.12 -16.59 8.32
N THR A 269 5.41 -16.45 8.02
CA THR A 269 6.43 -15.88 8.91
C THR A 269 6.97 -14.54 8.41
N SER A 270 6.85 -14.28 7.10
CA SER A 270 7.22 -13.01 6.48
C SER A 270 6.48 -12.82 5.17
N ALA A 271 6.22 -11.56 4.78
CA ALA A 271 5.73 -11.21 3.46
C ALA A 271 6.48 -9.98 2.94
N THR A 272 6.75 -9.96 1.64
CA THR A 272 7.39 -8.84 0.94
C THR A 272 6.55 -8.43 -0.26
N VAL A 273 6.47 -7.13 -0.51
CA VAL A 273 5.82 -6.53 -1.66
C VAL A 273 6.80 -5.65 -2.40
N ALA A 274 6.79 -5.71 -3.73
CA ALA A 274 7.67 -4.97 -4.59
C ALA A 274 6.91 -4.35 -5.76
N GLY A 275 7.48 -3.29 -6.33
CA GLY A 275 6.96 -2.67 -7.54
C GLY A 275 7.86 -1.57 -8.08
N HIS A 276 7.61 -1.23 -9.34
CA HIS A 276 8.28 -0.13 -10.04
C HIS A 276 7.70 1.24 -9.65
N VAL A 277 8.52 2.28 -9.82
CA VAL A 277 8.13 3.68 -9.62
C VAL A 277 8.48 4.49 -10.86
N VAL A 278 7.50 5.19 -11.43
CA VAL A 278 7.67 6.00 -12.64
C VAL A 278 7.57 7.49 -12.29
N PRO A 279 8.54 8.34 -12.68
CA PRO A 279 8.39 9.78 -12.56
C PRO A 279 7.36 10.32 -13.55
N ILE A 280 6.48 11.21 -13.07
CA ILE A 280 5.38 11.80 -13.86
C ILE A 280 5.59 13.29 -14.08
N ALA A 281 5.82 14.03 -13.00
CA ALA A 281 6.02 15.47 -13.05
C ALA A 281 7.06 15.90 -12.03
N ARG A 282 7.69 17.04 -12.27
CA ARG A 282 8.59 17.69 -11.30
C ARG A 282 8.40 19.20 -11.38
N GLY A 283 8.62 19.87 -10.28
CA GLY A 283 8.49 21.32 -10.22
C GLY A 283 8.92 21.89 -8.88
N GLU A 284 8.51 23.13 -8.68
CA GLU A 284 8.66 23.85 -7.42
C GLU A 284 7.29 24.23 -6.87
N ILE A 285 7.11 24.14 -5.56
CA ILE A 285 5.89 24.53 -4.86
C ILE A 285 6.22 25.61 -3.84
N ALA A 286 5.35 26.62 -3.68
CA ALA A 286 5.56 27.70 -2.73
C ALA A 286 5.53 27.16 -1.30
N VAL A 287 6.45 27.65 -0.45
CA VAL A 287 6.44 27.33 0.99
C VAL A 287 5.21 27.98 1.64
N PRO A 288 4.34 27.22 2.32
CA PRO A 288 3.21 27.79 3.04
C PRO A 288 3.65 28.76 4.13
N PRO A 289 2.87 29.80 4.44
CA PRO A 289 3.15 30.65 5.60
C PRO A 289 3.16 29.80 6.88
N PHE A 290 4.02 30.15 7.83
CA PHE A 290 3.94 29.59 9.18
C PHE A 290 2.71 30.18 9.87
N VAL A 291 1.77 29.35 10.29
CA VAL A 291 0.54 29.75 10.98
C VAL A 291 0.62 29.26 12.43
N GLY A 292 1.60 29.80 13.16
CA GLY A 292 1.74 29.58 14.60
C GLY A 292 0.76 30.41 15.41
#